data_AF-A0A6J3IDS5-F1
#
_entry.id   AF-A0A6J3IDS5-F1
#
_cell.length_a   1.000
_cell.length_b   1.000
_cell.length_c   1.000
_cell.angle_alpha   90.00
_cell.angle_beta   90.00
_cell.angle_gamma   90.00
#
_symmetry.space_group_name_H-M   'P 1'
#
loop_
_entity.id
_entity.type
_entity.pdbx_description
1 polymer ?
#
loop_
_entity_poly.entity_id
_entity_poly.type
_entity_poly.pdbx_seq_one_letter_code
_entity_poly.pdbx_strand_id
1 'polypeptide(L)'
;MYLPPHDPHVNDPMRFKPLFRIHLMERKAATVECMYGHKGPHHGHIQIVKKDEFSTKCNQTDHHRMSGGRQEEFRTWLREEWGRTLEDIFHEHMQELILMKFIYTSQYDNCLTYRRIYLPPSRPDDLIKPGLFKGTYGSHGLEIVMLSFHGRRARGTKITGDPNIPAGQQTVEIDLRHQIQLPDLENQRNFNELSRIVLEVRERVRQEQQEGGYEAGEGRGRQGLRESQPSPAQPRAEAPSRGPDGTPAEDGGEPGDAVAAAEQPAQSGQGQPFVLPVGVSSRNEDYPRTCRMCFYGTGLIAGHGFTSPERTPGVFILFDEDRFGFVWLELKSFSLYSRVQATFRNADAPSPQAFDEMLKNIQSLTS
;
A
#
# COMPACT_ATOMS: atom_id res chain seq x y z
N MET A 1 -6.23 -17.75 -8.61
CA MET A 1 -6.22 -17.01 -7.33
C MET A 1 -4.82 -17.04 -6.77
N TYR A 2 -4.30 -15.89 -6.35
CA TYR A 2 -3.05 -15.78 -5.59
C TYR A 2 -3.38 -15.62 -4.11
N LEU A 3 -2.62 -16.30 -3.24
CA LEU A 3 -2.77 -16.27 -1.79
C LEU A 3 -1.41 -15.98 -1.14
N PRO A 4 -1.38 -15.27 0.00
CA PRO A 4 -0.12 -15.05 0.72
C PRO A 4 0.46 -16.39 1.21
N PRO A 5 1.78 -16.45 1.48
CA PRO A 5 2.39 -17.60 2.14
C PRO A 5 1.88 -17.75 3.59
N HIS A 6 2.37 -18.75 4.30
CA HIS A 6 2.01 -18.96 5.70
C HIS A 6 2.60 -17.85 6.58
N ASP A 7 1.83 -17.39 7.56
CA ASP A 7 2.33 -16.47 8.58
C ASP A 7 3.48 -17.11 9.39
N PRO A 8 4.54 -16.37 9.76
CA PRO A 8 4.82 -14.96 9.45
C PRO A 8 5.76 -14.76 8.25
N HIS A 9 5.97 -15.79 7.41
CA HIS A 9 7.03 -15.87 6.40
C HIS A 9 6.80 -14.95 5.20
N VAL A 10 6.95 -13.65 5.41
CA VAL A 10 6.64 -12.62 4.41
C VAL A 10 7.54 -12.68 3.18
N ASN A 11 8.70 -13.33 3.23
CA ASN A 11 9.59 -13.44 2.07
C ASN A 11 9.26 -14.63 1.14
N ASP A 12 8.41 -15.55 1.60
CA ASP A 12 8.05 -16.72 0.82
C ASP A 12 7.22 -16.34 -0.41
N PRO A 13 7.28 -17.16 -1.49
CA PRO A 13 6.52 -16.89 -2.70
C PRO A 13 5.02 -17.00 -2.46
N MET A 14 4.24 -16.30 -3.29
CA MET A 14 2.78 -16.42 -3.29
C MET A 14 2.37 -17.85 -3.65
N ARG A 15 1.39 -18.38 -2.93
CA ARG A 15 0.66 -19.58 -3.36
C ARG A 15 -0.31 -19.20 -4.47
N PHE A 16 -0.59 -20.11 -5.39
CA PHE A 16 -1.58 -19.86 -6.44
C PHE A 16 -2.32 -21.15 -6.84
N LYS A 17 -3.60 -21.01 -7.16
CA LYS A 17 -4.45 -22.10 -7.67
C LYS A 17 -5.49 -21.60 -8.67
N PRO A 18 -5.88 -22.41 -9.69
CA PRO A 18 -6.95 -22.04 -10.61
C PRO A 18 -8.31 -22.05 -9.89
N LEU A 19 -9.19 -21.13 -10.27
CA LEU A 19 -10.59 -21.10 -9.78
C LEU A 19 -11.60 -21.52 -10.85
N PHE A 20 -11.29 -21.17 -12.09
CA PHE A 20 -12.03 -21.55 -13.27
C PHE A 20 -11.08 -21.60 -14.45
N ARG A 21 -11.50 -22.23 -15.53
CA ARG A 21 -10.86 -22.12 -16.84
C ARG A 21 -11.92 -22.01 -17.94
N ILE A 22 -11.53 -21.41 -19.06
CA ILE A 22 -12.32 -21.35 -20.29
C ILE A 22 -11.50 -22.07 -21.35
N HIS A 23 -12.04 -23.14 -21.92
CA HIS A 23 -11.32 -24.02 -22.83
C HIS A 23 -12.04 -24.15 -24.17
N LEU A 24 -11.32 -23.95 -25.28
CA LEU A 24 -11.86 -24.04 -26.63
C LEU A 24 -11.43 -25.36 -27.28
N MET A 25 -12.39 -26.08 -27.84
CA MET A 25 -12.16 -27.30 -28.62
C MET A 25 -12.65 -27.13 -30.06
N GLU A 26 -12.12 -27.93 -30.98
CA GLU A 26 -12.52 -27.90 -32.40
C GLU A 26 -14.06 -28.04 -32.53
N ARG A 27 -14.66 -27.14 -33.32
CA ARG A 27 -16.11 -27.09 -33.66
C ARG A 27 -17.06 -26.94 -32.46
N LYS A 28 -16.57 -26.55 -31.27
CA LYS A 28 -17.40 -26.30 -30.09
C LYS A 28 -17.25 -24.86 -29.63
N ALA A 29 -18.31 -24.32 -29.01
CA ALA A 29 -18.16 -23.14 -28.18
C ALA A 29 -17.19 -23.43 -27.02
N ALA A 30 -16.50 -22.40 -26.54
CA ALA A 30 -15.61 -22.56 -25.40
C ALA A 30 -16.40 -23.01 -24.15
N THR A 31 -15.89 -24.02 -23.45
CA THR A 31 -16.48 -24.55 -22.23
C THR A 31 -15.93 -23.82 -21.02
N VAL A 32 -16.81 -23.52 -20.06
CA VAL A 32 -16.43 -22.92 -18.78
C VAL A 32 -16.43 -24.02 -17.71
N GLU A 33 -15.32 -24.15 -17.01
CA GLU A 33 -15.16 -25.15 -15.95
C GLU A 33 -14.79 -24.47 -14.63
N CYS A 34 -15.50 -24.84 -13.56
CA CYS A 34 -15.08 -24.56 -12.20
C CYS A 34 -13.93 -25.50 -11.82
N MET A 35 -12.91 -24.96 -11.17
CA MET A 35 -11.70 -25.68 -10.76
C MET A 35 -11.59 -25.81 -9.24
N TYR A 36 -12.63 -25.40 -8.50
CA TYR A 36 -12.64 -25.40 -7.05
C TYR A 36 -12.92 -26.80 -6.48
N GLY A 37 -12.46 -27.06 -5.26
CA GLY A 37 -12.56 -28.37 -4.62
C GLY A 37 -11.49 -29.36 -5.06
N HIS A 38 -11.70 -30.62 -4.71
CA HIS A 38 -10.69 -31.68 -4.82
C HIS A 38 -11.13 -32.84 -5.72
N LYS A 39 -12.22 -32.68 -6.48
CA LYS A 39 -12.79 -33.72 -7.38
C LYS A 39 -12.59 -33.43 -8.87
N GLY A 40 -11.69 -32.50 -9.19
CA GLY A 40 -11.33 -32.14 -10.57
C GLY A 40 -12.26 -31.11 -11.23
N PRO A 41 -11.97 -30.76 -12.49
CA PRO A 41 -12.75 -29.79 -13.27
C PRO A 41 -14.20 -30.26 -13.46
N HIS A 42 -15.15 -29.34 -13.35
CA HIS A 42 -16.58 -29.59 -13.51
C HIS A 42 -17.28 -28.36 -14.08
N HIS A 43 -18.55 -28.47 -14.47
CA HIS A 43 -19.22 -27.41 -15.21
C HIS A 43 -19.37 -26.13 -14.37
N GLY A 44 -18.93 -24.99 -14.92
CA GLY A 44 -19.04 -23.68 -14.29
C GLY A 44 -19.69 -22.65 -15.21
N HIS A 45 -19.96 -21.46 -14.67
CA HIS A 45 -20.49 -20.33 -15.43
C HIS A 45 -19.69 -19.06 -15.16
N ILE A 46 -19.64 -18.21 -16.18
CA ILE A 46 -19.13 -16.83 -16.10
C ILE A 46 -20.25 -15.90 -16.53
N GLN A 47 -20.49 -14.85 -15.75
CA GLN A 47 -21.39 -13.76 -16.11
C GLN A 47 -20.62 -12.44 -16.12
N ILE A 48 -20.51 -11.81 -17.28
CA ILE A 48 -19.93 -10.46 -17.40
C ILE A 48 -21.04 -9.46 -17.08
N VAL A 49 -20.84 -8.63 -16.05
CA VAL A 49 -21.85 -7.68 -15.58
C VAL A 49 -21.61 -6.30 -16.19
N LYS A 50 -20.37 -5.81 -16.09
CA LYS A 50 -19.91 -4.53 -16.64
C LYS A 50 -18.46 -4.70 -17.14
N LYS A 51 -17.91 -3.65 -17.75
CA LYS A 51 -16.49 -3.63 -18.18
C LYS A 51 -15.52 -4.00 -17.04
N ASP A 52 -15.85 -3.59 -15.81
CA ASP A 52 -14.97 -3.73 -14.64
C ASP A 52 -15.50 -4.73 -13.61
N GLU A 53 -16.47 -5.58 -14.00
CA GLU A 53 -17.10 -6.53 -13.09
C GLU A 53 -17.58 -7.81 -13.80
N PHE A 54 -17.23 -8.96 -13.24
CA PHE A 54 -17.75 -10.27 -13.66
C PHE A 54 -17.96 -11.18 -12.45
N SER A 55 -18.74 -12.25 -12.60
CA SER A 55 -18.95 -13.25 -11.56
C SER A 55 -18.77 -14.68 -12.06
N THR A 56 -18.41 -15.58 -11.14
CA THR A 56 -18.40 -17.03 -11.32
C THR A 56 -19.61 -17.65 -10.62
N LYS A 57 -20.14 -18.74 -11.18
CA LYS A 57 -21.16 -19.57 -10.51
C LYS A 57 -20.89 -21.05 -10.75
N CYS A 58 -20.93 -21.84 -9.67
CA CYS A 58 -20.90 -23.29 -9.72
C CYS A 58 -22.28 -23.84 -9.28
N ASN A 59 -22.82 -24.76 -10.06
CA ASN A 59 -24.09 -25.43 -9.75
C ASN A 59 -23.89 -26.89 -9.31
N GLN A 60 -22.64 -27.36 -9.29
CA GLN A 60 -22.22 -28.73 -8.95
C GLN A 60 -21.28 -28.68 -7.73
N THR A 61 -21.75 -28.07 -6.65
CA THR A 61 -20.93 -27.82 -5.45
C THR A 61 -20.65 -29.07 -4.62
N ASP A 62 -21.27 -30.20 -4.96
CA ASP A 62 -20.89 -31.53 -4.49
C ASP A 62 -19.41 -31.86 -4.79
N HIS A 63 -18.84 -31.24 -5.84
CA HIS A 63 -17.42 -31.32 -6.19
C HIS A 63 -16.51 -30.63 -5.18
N HIS A 64 -17.04 -29.67 -4.43
CA HIS A 64 -16.31 -28.91 -3.42
C HIS A 64 -16.25 -29.65 -2.07
N ARG A 65 -17.18 -30.58 -1.84
CA ARG A 65 -17.31 -31.31 -0.57
C ARG A 65 -16.29 -32.43 -0.46
N MET A 66 -15.73 -32.62 0.73
CA MET A 66 -14.84 -33.73 1.05
C MET A 66 -15.56 -34.87 1.78
N SER A 67 -15.03 -36.09 1.72
CA SER A 67 -15.64 -37.29 2.31
C SER A 67 -15.78 -37.22 3.82
N GLY A 68 -14.82 -36.59 4.51
CA GLY A 68 -14.86 -36.30 5.94
C GLY A 68 -15.64 -35.04 6.31
N GLY A 69 -16.45 -34.53 5.37
CA GLY A 69 -17.31 -33.38 5.55
C GLY A 69 -16.57 -32.09 5.89
N ARG A 70 -17.28 -31.16 6.53
CA ARG A 70 -16.79 -29.81 6.84
C ARG A 70 -15.55 -29.78 7.73
N GLN A 71 -15.36 -30.79 8.58
CA GLN A 71 -14.16 -30.90 9.42
C GLN A 71 -12.90 -31.19 8.59
N GLU A 72 -13.00 -32.07 7.59
CA GLU A 72 -11.89 -32.33 6.68
C GLU A 72 -11.61 -31.14 5.77
N GLU A 73 -12.66 -30.45 5.30
CA GLU A 73 -12.53 -29.20 4.53
C GLU A 73 -11.79 -28.13 5.33
N PHE A 74 -12.14 -27.95 6.62
CA PHE A 74 -11.47 -27.01 7.50
C PHE A 74 -9.99 -27.38 7.72
N ARG A 75 -9.70 -28.64 8.05
CA ARG A 75 -8.31 -29.11 8.25
C ARG A 75 -7.45 -28.97 7.00
N THR A 76 -8.02 -29.24 5.83
CA THR A 76 -7.33 -29.09 4.54
C THR A 76 -7.06 -27.62 4.23
N TRP A 77 -8.08 -26.76 4.39
CA TRP A 77 -7.93 -25.32 4.23
C TRP A 77 -6.91 -24.73 5.22
N LEU A 78 -6.94 -25.15 6.48
CA LEU A 78 -6.01 -24.68 7.51
C LEU A 78 -4.56 -25.06 7.16
N ARG A 79 -4.34 -26.28 6.67
CA ARG A 79 -3.03 -26.70 6.16
C ARG A 79 -2.58 -25.85 4.98
N GLU A 80 -3.48 -25.56 4.04
CA GLU A 80 -3.17 -24.74 2.88
C GLU A 80 -2.85 -23.29 3.25
N GLU A 81 -3.61 -22.67 4.16
CA GLU A 81 -3.50 -21.25 4.52
C GLU A 81 -2.48 -20.95 5.61
N TRP A 82 -2.24 -21.87 6.54
CA TRP A 82 -1.44 -21.64 7.75
C TRP A 82 -0.31 -22.64 7.97
N GLY A 83 -0.36 -23.82 7.34
CA GLY A 83 0.66 -24.86 7.51
C GLY A 83 0.75 -25.44 8.92
N ARG A 84 -0.24 -25.16 9.78
CA ARG A 84 -0.26 -25.51 11.21
C ARG A 84 -1.59 -26.15 11.58
N THR A 85 -1.61 -26.91 12.67
CA THR A 85 -2.88 -27.33 13.27
C THR A 85 -3.50 -26.18 14.07
N LEU A 86 -4.77 -26.32 14.49
CA LEU A 86 -5.41 -25.26 15.26
C LEU A 86 -4.80 -25.18 16.67
N GLU A 87 -4.40 -26.33 17.20
CA GLU A 87 -3.76 -26.52 18.49
C GLU A 87 -2.36 -25.88 18.55
N ASP A 88 -1.64 -25.86 17.43
CA ASP A 88 -0.31 -25.21 17.32
C ASP A 88 -0.39 -23.67 17.27
N ILE A 89 -1.58 -23.10 17.11
CA ILE A 89 -1.81 -21.66 17.07
C ILE A 89 -2.08 -21.18 18.50
N PHE A 90 -1.02 -20.71 19.17
CA PHE A 90 -1.03 -20.39 20.61
C PHE A 90 -2.07 -19.35 21.09
N HIS A 91 -2.59 -18.49 20.21
CA HIS A 91 -3.50 -17.41 20.61
C HIS A 91 -4.95 -17.77 20.25
N GLU A 92 -5.80 -17.91 21.26
CA GLU A 92 -7.24 -18.22 21.10
C GLU A 92 -7.94 -17.23 20.16
N HIS A 93 -7.72 -15.93 20.33
CA HIS A 93 -8.30 -14.91 19.44
C HIS A 93 -7.92 -15.11 17.96
N MET A 94 -6.71 -15.58 17.68
CA MET A 94 -6.28 -15.90 16.31
C MET A 94 -7.01 -17.13 15.77
N GLN A 95 -7.23 -18.16 16.61
CA GLN A 95 -8.03 -19.33 16.23
C GLN A 95 -9.47 -18.94 15.88
N GLU A 96 -10.10 -18.05 16.66
CA GLU A 96 -11.45 -17.53 16.40
C GLU A 96 -11.53 -16.80 15.06
N LEU A 97 -10.57 -15.91 14.78
CA LEU A 97 -10.50 -15.17 13.52
C LEU A 97 -10.32 -16.12 12.32
N ILE A 98 -9.50 -17.16 12.47
CA ILE A 98 -9.27 -18.18 11.44
C ILE A 98 -10.54 -18.98 11.17
N LEU A 99 -11.24 -19.42 12.21
CA LEU A 99 -12.51 -20.13 12.10
C LEU A 99 -13.58 -19.25 11.43
N MET A 100 -13.70 -18.00 11.85
CA MET A 100 -14.63 -17.05 11.25
C MET A 100 -14.31 -16.82 9.77
N LYS A 101 -13.04 -16.63 9.41
CA LYS A 101 -12.59 -16.47 8.02
C LYS A 101 -12.94 -17.69 7.18
N PHE A 102 -12.68 -18.90 7.67
CA PHE A 102 -13.04 -20.13 6.98
C PHE A 102 -14.55 -20.22 6.74
N ILE A 103 -15.35 -20.06 7.80
CA ILE A 103 -16.81 -20.14 7.71
C ILE A 103 -17.30 -19.12 6.70
N TYR A 104 -17.00 -17.84 6.88
CA TYR A 104 -17.47 -16.76 6.02
C TYR A 104 -17.07 -16.95 4.55
N THR A 105 -15.79 -17.21 4.27
CA THR A 105 -15.32 -17.33 2.88
C THR A 105 -15.85 -18.60 2.19
N SER A 106 -16.00 -19.70 2.93
CA SER A 106 -16.54 -20.94 2.37
C SER A 106 -18.04 -20.88 2.05
N GLN A 107 -18.79 -19.92 2.63
CA GLN A 107 -20.21 -19.71 2.27
C GLN A 107 -20.40 -19.27 0.82
N TYR A 108 -19.41 -18.60 0.22
CA TYR A 108 -19.47 -18.21 -1.19
C TYR A 108 -19.37 -19.40 -2.12
N ASP A 109 -18.70 -20.48 -1.69
CA ASP A 109 -18.57 -21.73 -2.45
C ASP A 109 -18.15 -21.52 -3.91
N ASN A 110 -17.19 -20.60 -4.10
CA ASN A 110 -16.68 -20.13 -5.41
C ASN A 110 -17.71 -19.46 -6.34
N CYS A 111 -18.90 -19.12 -5.82
CA CYS A 111 -19.85 -18.20 -6.45
C CYS A 111 -19.48 -16.76 -6.05
N LEU A 112 -18.60 -16.14 -6.83
CA LEU A 112 -17.91 -14.91 -6.47
C LEU A 112 -18.15 -13.82 -7.51
N THR A 113 -18.27 -12.57 -7.05
CA THR A 113 -18.23 -11.38 -7.92
C THR A 113 -16.88 -10.72 -7.78
N TYR A 114 -16.25 -10.45 -8.91
CA TYR A 114 -14.93 -9.83 -9.03
C TYR A 114 -15.06 -8.43 -9.58
N ARG A 115 -14.37 -7.48 -8.97
CA ARG A 115 -14.19 -6.11 -9.47
C ARG A 115 -12.76 -5.92 -9.98
N ARG A 116 -12.62 -5.12 -11.03
CA ARG A 116 -11.32 -4.82 -11.62
C ARG A 116 -10.46 -4.02 -10.65
N ILE A 117 -9.20 -4.43 -10.54
CA ILE A 117 -8.12 -3.65 -9.94
C ILE A 117 -6.96 -3.55 -10.92
N TYR A 118 -6.07 -2.58 -10.69
CA TYR A 118 -4.87 -2.36 -11.52
C TYR A 118 -3.61 -2.35 -10.66
N LEU A 119 -2.47 -2.66 -11.27
CA LEU A 119 -1.16 -2.34 -10.72
C LEU A 119 -0.94 -0.82 -10.75
N PRO A 120 -0.21 -0.29 -9.76
CA PRO A 120 0.12 1.13 -9.69
C PRO A 120 1.06 1.55 -10.83
N PRO A 121 0.88 2.75 -11.40
CA PRO A 121 1.84 3.30 -12.36
C PRO A 121 3.18 3.54 -11.67
N SER A 122 4.29 3.30 -12.39
CA SER A 122 5.65 3.55 -11.90
C SER A 122 6.19 4.86 -12.46
N ARG A 123 6.93 5.61 -11.64
CA ARG A 123 7.63 6.84 -12.02
C ARG A 123 9.11 6.75 -11.64
N PRO A 124 10.02 7.43 -12.36
CA PRO A 124 11.45 7.43 -12.03
C PRO A 124 11.77 7.99 -10.63
N ASP A 125 10.96 8.94 -10.14
CA ASP A 125 11.17 9.62 -8.86
C ASP A 125 10.51 8.89 -7.67
N ASP A 126 9.89 7.72 -7.91
CA ASP A 126 9.27 6.95 -6.83
C ASP A 126 10.35 6.42 -5.87
N LEU A 127 10.08 6.46 -4.57
CA LEU A 127 11.03 6.05 -3.53
C LEU A 127 11.54 4.61 -3.72
N ILE A 128 10.65 3.73 -4.17
CA ILE A 128 10.92 2.36 -4.61
C ILE A 128 9.91 2.01 -5.70
N LYS A 129 10.15 0.94 -6.45
CA LYS A 129 9.18 0.45 -7.44
C LYS A 129 7.81 0.19 -6.78
N PRO A 130 6.71 0.80 -7.22
CA PRO A 130 5.39 0.50 -6.65
C PRO A 130 4.94 -0.92 -7.02
N GLY A 131 3.92 -1.44 -6.33
CA GLY A 131 3.42 -2.79 -6.59
C GLY A 131 2.77 -3.45 -5.39
N LEU A 132 2.66 -4.77 -5.45
CA LEU A 132 2.05 -5.58 -4.39
C LEU A 132 3.11 -6.09 -3.41
N PHE A 133 2.76 -6.08 -2.13
CA PHE A 133 3.56 -6.55 -1.01
C PHE A 133 2.72 -7.46 -0.14
N LYS A 134 3.36 -8.48 0.43
CA LYS A 134 2.80 -9.30 1.51
C LYS A 134 3.20 -8.59 2.80
N GLY A 135 2.33 -8.51 3.80
CA GLY A 135 2.60 -7.81 5.05
C GLY A 135 2.00 -8.48 6.27
N THR A 136 2.67 -8.39 7.42
CA THR A 136 2.18 -8.97 8.69
C THR A 136 1.16 -8.06 9.37
N TYR A 137 0.00 -8.60 9.75
CA TYR A 137 -1.12 -7.90 10.41
C TYR A 137 -1.54 -8.57 11.72
N GLY A 138 -0.56 -8.91 12.57
CA GLY A 138 -0.82 -9.44 13.91
C GLY A 138 -1.64 -10.74 13.88
N SER A 139 -2.71 -10.80 14.66
CA SER A 139 -3.59 -11.99 14.77
C SER A 139 -4.36 -12.31 13.47
N HIS A 140 -4.41 -11.39 12.50
CA HIS A 140 -5.04 -11.64 11.20
C HIS A 140 -4.13 -12.42 10.23
N GLY A 141 -2.84 -12.57 10.56
CA GLY A 141 -1.83 -13.22 9.72
C GLY A 141 -1.28 -12.28 8.65
N LEU A 142 -1.01 -12.83 7.46
CA LEU A 142 -0.52 -12.06 6.32
C LEU A 142 -1.66 -11.47 5.50
N GLU A 143 -1.50 -10.21 5.10
CA GLU A 143 -2.36 -9.51 4.15
C GLU A 143 -1.56 -9.03 2.93
N ILE A 144 -2.24 -8.82 1.82
CA ILE A 144 -1.67 -8.26 0.60
C ILE A 144 -1.97 -6.76 0.56
N VAL A 145 -0.93 -5.94 0.45
CA VAL A 145 -1.01 -4.48 0.38
C VAL A 145 -0.40 -3.99 -0.92
N MET A 146 -1.09 -3.08 -1.60
CA MET A 146 -0.59 -2.39 -2.78
C MET A 146 0.02 -1.04 -2.38
N LEU A 147 1.31 -0.87 -2.66
CA LEU A 147 2.03 0.39 -2.52
C LEU A 147 1.93 1.19 -3.81
N SER A 148 1.47 2.44 -3.71
CA SER A 148 1.35 3.38 -4.83
C SER A 148 1.81 4.78 -4.44
N PHE A 149 2.28 5.58 -5.40
CA PHE A 149 2.81 6.93 -5.18
C PHE A 149 1.90 8.00 -5.75
N HIS A 150 1.69 9.06 -4.96
CA HIS A 150 0.74 10.16 -5.21
C HIS A 150 1.45 11.49 -4.94
N GLY A 151 2.41 11.83 -5.80
CA GLY A 151 3.29 12.98 -5.61
C GLY A 151 4.23 12.77 -4.42
N ARG A 152 4.12 13.60 -3.38
CA ARG A 152 4.95 13.50 -2.16
C ARG A 152 4.32 12.62 -1.07
N ARG A 153 3.39 11.74 -1.45
CA ARG A 153 2.76 10.78 -0.55
C ARG A 153 2.84 9.39 -1.15
N ALA A 154 3.08 8.38 -0.32
CA ALA A 154 2.88 6.99 -0.69
C ALA A 154 1.67 6.42 0.06
N ARG A 155 0.89 5.59 -0.63
CA ARG A 155 -0.34 4.98 -0.13
C ARG A 155 -0.21 3.47 -0.16
N GLY A 156 -0.44 2.84 0.99
CA GLY A 156 -0.67 1.41 1.14
C GLY A 156 -2.17 1.12 1.15
N THR A 157 -2.66 0.41 0.13
CA THR A 157 -4.08 0.00 0.01
C THR A 157 -4.20 -1.50 0.21
N LYS A 158 -5.13 -1.95 1.04
CA LYS A 158 -5.39 -3.37 1.26
C LYS A 158 -6.00 -4.03 0.02
N ILE A 159 -5.36 -5.08 -0.50
CA ILE A 159 -5.91 -5.95 -1.55
C ILE A 159 -6.66 -7.13 -0.91
N THR A 160 -6.09 -7.67 0.15
CA THR A 160 -6.82 -8.49 1.13
C THR A 160 -6.86 -7.72 2.45
N GLY A 161 -7.86 -7.99 3.28
CA GLY A 161 -8.00 -7.33 4.57
C GLY A 161 -8.78 -8.18 5.54
N ASP A 162 -9.07 -7.56 6.68
CA ASP A 162 -9.63 -8.21 7.86
C ASP A 162 -10.86 -7.44 8.35
N PRO A 163 -11.60 -7.97 9.35
CA PRO A 163 -12.79 -7.32 9.89
C PRO A 163 -12.54 -5.96 10.55
N ASN A 164 -11.29 -5.63 10.91
CA ASN A 164 -10.93 -4.35 11.49
C ASN A 164 -10.68 -3.35 10.36
N ILE A 165 -9.75 -3.63 9.45
CA ILE A 165 -9.48 -2.84 8.25
C ILE A 165 -9.75 -3.70 7.01
N PRO A 166 -10.91 -3.51 6.34
CA PRO A 166 -11.30 -4.28 5.17
C PRO A 166 -10.39 -4.13 3.96
N ALA A 167 -10.47 -5.08 3.03
CA ALA A 167 -9.90 -4.94 1.69
C ALA A 167 -10.47 -3.71 0.99
N GLY A 168 -9.65 -2.98 0.23
CA GLY A 168 -10.02 -1.71 -0.41
C GLY A 168 -9.65 -0.46 0.40
N GLN A 169 -9.52 -0.58 1.72
CA GLN A 169 -9.17 0.55 2.59
C GLN A 169 -7.69 0.93 2.51
N GLN A 170 -7.41 2.20 2.78
CA GLN A 170 -6.05 2.72 2.94
C GLN A 170 -5.52 2.34 4.32
N THR A 171 -4.63 1.35 4.39
CA THR A 171 -4.05 0.88 5.67
C THR A 171 -2.90 1.74 6.15
N VAL A 172 -2.12 2.32 5.23
CA VAL A 172 -0.96 3.16 5.56
C VAL A 172 -0.87 4.33 4.58
N GLU A 173 -0.45 5.49 5.05
CA GLU A 173 0.05 6.60 4.25
C GLU A 173 1.38 7.07 4.79
N ILE A 174 2.26 7.44 3.87
CA ILE A 174 3.63 7.83 4.17
C ILE A 174 3.80 9.23 3.60
N ASP A 175 4.22 10.16 4.45
CA ASP A 175 4.58 11.50 4.03
C ASP A 175 6.05 11.54 3.62
N LEU A 176 6.29 11.64 2.31
CA LEU A 176 7.64 11.59 1.74
C LEU A 176 8.41 12.90 1.90
N ARG A 177 7.79 13.97 2.45
CA ARG A 177 8.50 15.21 2.81
C ARG A 177 9.12 15.14 4.19
N HIS A 178 8.53 14.32 5.06
CA HIS A 178 8.84 14.27 6.48
C HIS A 178 9.71 13.07 6.81
N GLN A 179 10.99 13.15 6.41
CA GLN A 179 11.98 12.14 6.76
C GLN A 179 12.27 12.16 8.27
N ILE A 180 12.32 10.98 8.87
CA ILE A 180 12.71 10.77 10.26
C ILE A 180 14.17 10.32 10.29
N GLN A 181 15.00 11.07 11.01
CA GLN A 181 16.36 10.63 11.32
C GLN A 181 16.29 9.64 12.47
N LEU A 182 16.70 8.39 12.24
CA LEU A 182 16.81 7.43 13.33
C LEU A 182 18.00 7.80 14.21
N PRO A 183 17.87 7.67 15.54
CA PRO A 183 18.99 7.84 16.43
C PRO A 183 19.94 6.62 16.33
N ASP A 184 21.04 6.65 17.10
CA ASP A 184 21.93 5.50 17.23
C ASP A 184 21.22 4.23 17.73
N LEU A 185 21.90 3.08 17.64
CA LEU A 185 21.35 1.77 18.03
C LEU A 185 20.88 1.69 19.48
N GLU A 186 21.51 2.40 20.42
CA GLU A 186 21.11 2.38 21.83
C GLU A 186 19.79 3.14 22.01
N ASN A 187 19.70 4.31 21.37
CA ASN A 187 18.51 5.14 21.40
C ASN A 187 17.34 4.58 20.56
N GLN A 188 17.61 3.81 19.50
CA GLN A 188 16.57 3.07 18.77
C GLN A 188 15.86 2.04 19.66
N ARG A 189 16.55 1.45 20.65
CA ARG A 189 15.93 0.55 21.62
C ARG A 189 14.99 1.26 22.58
N ASN A 190 15.07 2.59 22.70
CA ASN A 190 14.24 3.38 23.58
C ASN A 190 12.93 3.78 22.89
N PHE A 191 11.83 3.10 23.24
CA PHE A 191 10.51 3.38 22.67
C PHE A 191 10.04 4.82 22.90
N ASN A 192 10.36 5.42 24.06
CA ASN A 192 9.91 6.77 24.38
C ASN A 192 10.60 7.80 23.49
N GLU A 193 11.86 7.58 23.13
CA GLU A 193 12.60 8.46 22.23
C GLU A 193 12.02 8.40 20.81
N LEU A 194 11.76 7.19 20.28
CA LEU A 194 11.08 7.04 18.99
C LEU A 194 9.69 7.71 19.01
N SER A 195 8.93 7.52 20.09
CA SER A 195 7.61 8.12 20.25
C SER A 195 7.67 9.64 20.22
N ARG A 196 8.61 10.24 20.97
CA ARG A 196 8.83 11.69 21.01
C ARG A 196 9.09 12.24 19.59
N ILE A 197 10.03 11.65 18.86
CA ILE A 197 10.40 12.09 17.50
C ILE A 197 9.18 12.02 16.55
N VAL A 198 8.44 10.90 16.57
CA VAL A 198 7.27 10.73 15.69
C VAL A 198 6.16 11.74 16.02
N LEU A 199 5.92 12.02 17.30
CA LEU A 199 4.90 12.97 17.72
C LEU A 199 5.30 14.43 17.44
N GLU A 200 6.57 14.78 17.51
CA GLU A 200 7.07 16.10 17.09
C GLU A 200 6.87 16.32 15.59
N VAL A 201 7.12 15.30 14.76
CA VAL A 201 6.84 15.38 13.33
C VAL A 201 5.33 15.46 13.05
N ARG A 202 4.51 14.71 13.79
CA ARG A 202 3.03 14.81 13.70
C ARG A 202 2.55 16.24 13.95
N GLU A 203 3.09 16.90 14.97
CA GLU A 203 2.68 18.27 15.31
C GLU A 203 3.10 19.27 14.22
N ARG A 204 4.30 19.13 13.66
CA ARG A 204 4.74 19.94 12.52
C ARG A 204 3.85 19.74 11.28
N VAL A 205 3.56 18.49 10.92
CA VAL A 205 2.66 18.14 9.81
C VAL A 205 1.27 18.76 10.02
N ARG A 206 0.76 18.74 11.26
CA ARG A 206 -0.53 19.32 11.61
C ARG A 206 -0.53 20.85 11.44
N GLN A 207 0.53 21.52 11.85
CA GLN A 207 0.70 22.98 11.69
C GLN A 207 0.73 23.37 10.20
N GLU A 208 1.54 22.69 9.40
CA GLU A 208 1.65 22.93 7.95
C GLU A 208 0.31 22.74 7.22
N GLN A 209 -0.47 21.72 7.62
CA GLN A 209 -1.79 21.47 7.02
C GLN A 209 -2.84 22.52 7.42
N GLN A 210 -2.72 23.11 8.61
CA GLN A 210 -3.59 24.20 9.03
C GLN A 210 -3.25 25.49 8.31
N GLU A 211 -1.98 25.88 8.26
CA GLU A 211 -1.53 27.12 7.60
C GLU A 211 -1.72 27.08 6.08
N GLY A 212 -1.38 25.96 5.42
CA GLY A 212 -1.58 25.77 3.98
C GLY A 212 -3.06 25.65 3.56
N GLY A 213 -3.97 25.45 4.50
CA GLY A 213 -5.42 25.46 4.26
C GLY A 213 -6.01 26.87 4.16
N TYR A 214 -5.38 27.88 4.77
CA TYR A 214 -5.87 29.26 4.75
C TYR A 214 -5.57 29.97 3.41
N GLU A 215 -4.43 29.70 2.76
CA GLU A 215 -4.07 30.36 1.50
C GLU A 215 -4.92 29.92 0.29
N ALA A 216 -5.58 28.76 0.35
CA ALA A 216 -6.52 28.32 -0.70
C ALA A 216 -7.93 28.96 -0.57
N GLY A 217 -8.23 29.60 0.57
CA GLY A 217 -9.54 30.17 0.90
C GLY A 217 -9.71 31.67 0.65
N GLU A 218 -8.63 32.43 0.50
CA GLU A 218 -8.69 33.91 0.42
C GLU A 218 -8.50 34.48 -1.00
N GLY A 219 -8.69 33.67 -2.05
CA GLY A 219 -8.66 34.10 -3.45
C GLY A 219 -10.02 34.47 -4.07
N ARG A 220 -11.12 34.42 -3.32
CA ARG A 220 -12.46 34.76 -3.83
C ARG A 220 -13.23 35.65 -2.86
N GLY A 221 -13.28 36.95 -3.18
CA GLY A 221 -14.37 37.82 -2.76
C GLY A 221 -13.95 39.08 -2.02
N ARG A 222 -13.32 40.02 -2.72
CA ARG A 222 -13.49 41.45 -2.42
C ARG A 222 -13.14 42.32 -3.64
N GLN A 223 -14.10 42.51 -4.52
CA GLN A 223 -14.22 43.75 -5.28
C GLN A 223 -15.69 44.02 -5.57
N GLY A 224 -16.18 45.10 -4.96
CA GLY A 224 -17.55 45.58 -5.11
C GLY A 224 -17.80 46.21 -6.48
N LEU A 225 -19.08 46.23 -6.82
CA LEU A 225 -19.69 46.86 -7.98
C LEU A 225 -19.30 48.33 -8.14
N ARG A 226 -18.91 48.73 -9.36
CA ARG A 226 -19.58 49.81 -10.12
C ARG A 226 -19.11 49.85 -11.58
N GLU A 227 -20.11 49.99 -12.45
CA GLU A 227 -20.09 49.93 -13.91
C GLU A 227 -19.57 51.22 -14.58
N SER A 228 -18.94 51.09 -15.75
CA SER A 228 -19.27 51.86 -16.99
C SER A 228 -18.49 51.33 -18.20
N GLN A 229 -19.21 51.06 -19.30
CA GLN A 229 -18.75 50.58 -20.64
C GLN A 229 -18.30 51.76 -21.57
N PRO A 230 -18.06 51.60 -22.90
CA PRO A 230 -17.09 50.75 -23.64
C PRO A 230 -16.28 51.46 -24.79
N SER A 231 -15.11 50.89 -25.18
CA SER A 231 -14.46 50.73 -26.54
C SER A 231 -14.23 51.92 -27.54
N PRO A 232 -13.48 51.79 -28.69
CA PRO A 232 -12.28 50.99 -29.07
C PRO A 232 -11.19 51.77 -29.89
N ALA A 233 -9.96 51.24 -30.07
CA ALA A 233 -9.12 51.30 -31.33
C ALA A 233 -7.66 50.81 -31.14
N GLN A 234 -7.09 50.19 -32.19
CA GLN A 234 -5.74 49.59 -32.32
C GLN A 234 -4.69 50.60 -32.93
N PRO A 235 -3.53 50.20 -33.53
CA PRO A 235 -2.24 49.70 -32.98
C PRO A 235 -0.97 50.43 -33.56
N ARG A 236 0.25 49.88 -33.31
CA ARG A 236 1.61 50.15 -33.87
C ARG A 236 2.49 51.10 -33.02
N ALA A 237 3.83 51.03 -32.94
CA ALA A 237 4.90 50.46 -33.78
C ALA A 237 6.14 50.13 -32.89
N GLU A 238 6.87 49.04 -33.14
CA GLU A 238 8.22 48.97 -33.76
C GLU A 238 9.45 49.14 -32.82
N ALA A 239 10.33 48.14 -32.89
CA ALA A 239 11.70 48.12 -32.36
C ALA A 239 12.65 48.97 -33.24
N PRO A 240 13.95 49.14 -32.90
CA PRO A 240 14.91 48.12 -33.33
C PRO A 240 16.14 47.91 -32.43
N SER A 241 16.79 46.80 -32.75
CA SER A 241 18.05 46.21 -32.30
C SER A 241 19.32 46.91 -32.81
N ARG A 242 20.46 46.68 -32.11
CA ARG A 242 21.81 46.40 -32.66
C ARG A 242 22.81 46.13 -31.50
N GLY A 243 23.49 44.97 -31.52
CA GLY A 243 24.72 44.69 -30.76
C GLY A 243 25.97 45.10 -31.57
N PRO A 244 27.14 44.46 -31.44
CA PRO A 244 27.73 43.67 -30.34
C PRO A 244 29.21 44.10 -30.04
N ASP A 245 29.94 43.24 -29.32
CA ASP A 245 31.41 43.07 -29.22
C ASP A 245 32.23 43.79 -28.12
N GLY A 246 33.06 42.97 -27.44
CA GLY A 246 34.30 43.41 -26.80
C GLY A 246 34.57 42.85 -25.38
N THR A 247 35.07 41.62 -25.27
CA THR A 247 35.90 41.15 -24.12
C THR A 247 37.39 41.47 -24.41
N PRO A 248 38.38 41.20 -23.52
CA PRO A 248 38.43 41.06 -22.05
C PRO A 248 39.58 41.87 -21.40
N ALA A 249 39.67 41.93 -20.07
CA ALA A 249 40.98 42.01 -19.36
C ALA A 249 40.84 41.68 -17.86
N GLU A 250 41.89 41.06 -17.34
CA GLU A 250 42.08 40.43 -16.04
C GLU A 250 42.48 41.43 -14.93
N ASP A 251 42.12 41.12 -13.69
CA ASP A 251 42.88 41.35 -12.43
C ASP A 251 42.07 40.63 -11.31
N GLY A 252 42.55 39.74 -10.45
CA GLY A 252 43.81 39.70 -9.73
C GLY A 252 43.55 40.04 -8.26
N GLY A 253 43.26 39.05 -7.40
CA GLY A 253 43.23 39.26 -5.94
C GLY A 253 42.35 38.31 -5.11
N GLU A 254 42.95 37.24 -4.57
CA GLU A 254 42.59 36.63 -3.27
C GLU A 254 43.42 37.31 -2.15
N PRO A 255 43.15 37.18 -0.82
CA PRO A 255 42.39 36.12 -0.14
C PRO A 255 41.48 36.59 1.01
N GLY A 256 40.64 35.68 1.53
CA GLY A 256 39.90 35.89 2.77
C GLY A 256 39.24 34.62 3.28
N ASP A 257 39.85 34.01 4.29
CA ASP A 257 39.38 32.85 5.03
C ASP A 257 37.93 33.02 5.55
N ALA A 258 37.05 32.12 5.14
CA ALA A 258 35.79 31.87 5.83
C ALA A 258 35.53 30.36 5.86
N VAL A 259 35.59 29.81 7.06
CA VAL A 259 35.33 28.42 7.42
C VAL A 259 33.89 28.06 7.05
N ALA A 260 33.70 27.50 5.84
CA ALA A 260 32.47 26.84 5.47
C ALA A 260 32.51 25.42 6.04
N ALA A 261 31.76 25.19 7.11
CA ALA A 261 31.42 23.85 7.56
C ALA A 261 30.71 23.14 6.39
N ALA A 262 31.45 22.25 5.73
CA ALA A 262 30.90 21.39 4.70
C ALA A 262 29.84 20.50 5.35
N GLU A 263 28.57 20.77 5.04
CA GLU A 263 27.52 19.76 5.15
C GLU A 263 27.97 18.57 4.32
N GLN A 264 28.26 17.46 5.00
CA GLN A 264 28.61 16.21 4.34
C GLN A 264 27.43 15.80 3.45
N PRO A 265 27.66 15.43 2.18
CA PRO A 265 26.62 14.86 1.36
C PRO A 265 26.14 13.57 2.04
N ALA A 266 24.83 13.46 2.23
CA ALA A 266 24.18 12.24 2.71
C ALA A 266 24.76 11.03 1.97
N GLN A 267 25.20 10.03 2.72
CA GLN A 267 25.72 8.77 2.20
C GLN A 267 24.65 8.10 1.33
N SER A 268 24.66 8.41 0.04
CA SER A 268 23.74 7.90 -0.95
C SER A 268 24.11 6.45 -1.28
N GLY A 269 23.63 5.53 -0.45
CA GLY A 269 23.64 4.09 -0.73
C GLY A 269 24.05 3.18 0.43
N GLN A 270 24.62 3.71 1.51
CA GLN A 270 24.94 2.91 2.70
C GLN A 270 23.77 3.00 3.69
N GLY A 271 23.06 1.90 3.87
CA GLY A 271 22.03 1.81 4.91
C GLY A 271 22.64 1.97 6.30
N GLN A 272 21.84 2.42 7.26
CA GLN A 272 22.22 2.52 8.66
C GLN A 272 21.70 1.32 9.46
N PRO A 273 22.35 0.93 10.57
CA PRO A 273 21.86 -0.12 11.45
C PRO A 273 20.45 0.16 11.97
N PHE A 274 19.65 -0.90 12.09
CA PHE A 274 18.27 -0.84 12.55
C PHE A 274 17.96 -1.90 13.61
N VAL A 275 17.29 -1.49 14.69
CA VAL A 275 16.71 -2.38 15.70
C VAL A 275 15.36 -1.84 16.17
N LEU A 276 14.39 -2.74 16.39
CA LEU A 276 13.12 -2.32 16.97
C LEU A 276 13.29 -1.85 18.43
N PRO A 277 12.49 -0.85 18.86
CA PRO A 277 12.44 -0.47 20.27
C PRO A 277 11.99 -1.61 21.17
N VAL A 278 12.51 -1.62 22.39
CA VAL A 278 12.09 -2.59 23.41
C VAL A 278 10.59 -2.41 23.69
N GLY A 279 9.86 -3.53 23.69
CA GLY A 279 8.41 -3.55 23.89
C GLY A 279 7.58 -3.41 22.60
N VAL A 280 8.21 -3.17 21.45
CA VAL A 280 7.52 -3.28 20.15
C VAL A 280 7.52 -4.73 19.69
N SER A 281 6.33 -5.29 19.52
CA SER A 281 6.15 -6.66 19.05
C SER A 281 6.32 -6.76 17.53
N SER A 282 6.95 -7.83 17.06
CA SER A 282 6.96 -8.21 15.65
C SER A 282 6.61 -9.68 15.52
N ARG A 283 5.78 -10.03 14.52
CA ARG A 283 5.52 -11.44 14.21
C ARG A 283 6.72 -12.13 13.55
N ASN A 284 7.58 -11.36 12.88
CA ASN A 284 8.69 -11.87 12.10
C ASN A 284 10.00 -11.40 12.70
N GLU A 285 10.71 -12.29 13.40
CA GLU A 285 12.01 -11.98 14.03
C GLU A 285 13.14 -11.72 13.02
N ASP A 286 12.99 -12.25 11.80
CA ASP A 286 13.97 -12.17 10.71
C ASP A 286 13.83 -10.88 9.87
N TYR A 287 13.48 -9.76 10.48
CA TYR A 287 13.48 -8.47 9.78
C TYR A 287 14.92 -7.97 9.53
N PRO A 288 15.18 -7.23 8.43
CA PRO A 288 16.51 -6.71 8.13
C PRO A 288 17.04 -5.78 9.23
N ARG A 289 18.34 -5.91 9.54
CA ARG A 289 19.02 -5.13 10.59
C ARG A 289 19.69 -3.86 10.07
N THR A 290 19.37 -3.48 8.85
CA THR A 290 19.85 -2.26 8.19
C THR A 290 18.72 -1.63 7.40
N CYS A 291 18.49 -0.33 7.56
CA CYS A 291 17.49 0.43 6.80
C CYS A 291 18.14 1.60 6.06
N ARG A 292 17.55 2.02 4.93
CA ARG A 292 18.04 3.14 4.11
C ARG A 292 17.45 4.47 4.56
N MET A 293 16.14 4.52 4.77
CA MET A 293 15.42 5.76 5.06
C MET A 293 14.21 5.47 5.94
N CYS A 294 13.80 6.47 6.73
CA CYS A 294 12.59 6.43 7.54
C CYS A 294 11.75 7.67 7.27
N PHE A 295 10.44 7.52 7.24
CA PHE A 295 9.51 8.61 6.98
C PHE A 295 8.36 8.57 7.98
N TYR A 296 7.83 9.74 8.30
CA TYR A 296 6.57 9.83 9.03
C TYR A 296 5.46 9.20 8.21
N GLY A 297 4.59 8.46 8.89
CA GLY A 297 3.38 7.94 8.27
C GLY A 297 2.25 7.80 9.28
N THR A 298 1.09 7.50 8.74
CA THR A 298 -0.11 7.23 9.53
C THR A 298 -0.76 5.93 9.08
N GLY A 299 -1.03 5.07 10.05
CA GLY A 299 -1.76 3.83 9.85
C GLY A 299 -3.25 4.03 10.15
N LEU A 300 -4.12 3.39 9.37
CA LEU A 300 -5.56 3.35 9.68
C LEU A 300 -5.81 2.17 10.61
N ILE A 301 -6.45 2.43 11.75
CA ILE A 301 -6.94 1.42 12.70
C ILE A 301 -8.44 1.57 12.89
N ALA A 302 -9.12 0.50 13.29
CA ALA A 302 -10.53 0.52 13.63
C ALA A 302 -10.86 -0.66 14.56
N GLY A 303 -11.98 -0.56 15.27
CA GLY A 303 -12.58 -1.68 15.96
C GLY A 303 -13.12 -2.74 14.99
N HIS A 304 -13.51 -3.90 15.54
CA HIS A 304 -14.10 -4.98 14.76
C HIS A 304 -15.36 -4.50 14.00
N GLY A 305 -15.51 -4.93 12.75
CA GLY A 305 -16.56 -4.46 11.86
C GLY A 305 -16.28 -3.08 11.26
N PHE A 306 -15.01 -2.69 11.16
CA PHE A 306 -14.56 -1.37 10.69
C PHE A 306 -15.22 -0.20 11.45
N THR A 307 -15.32 -0.33 12.77
CA THR A 307 -16.00 0.63 13.63
C THR A 307 -15.06 1.73 14.11
N SER A 308 -15.52 2.98 14.06
CA SER A 308 -14.77 4.17 14.49
C SER A 308 -13.34 4.24 13.94
N PRO A 309 -13.16 4.21 12.60
CA PRO A 309 -11.83 4.19 12.02
C PRO A 309 -11.09 5.51 12.27
N GLU A 310 -9.82 5.42 12.63
CA GLU A 310 -8.97 6.59 12.89
C GLU A 310 -7.52 6.36 12.46
N ARG A 311 -6.82 7.48 12.25
CA ARG A 311 -5.41 7.46 11.83
C ARG A 311 -4.50 7.60 13.04
N THR A 312 -3.63 6.62 13.24
CA THR A 312 -2.60 6.66 14.29
C THR A 312 -1.21 6.91 13.69
N PRO A 313 -0.35 7.64 14.40
CA PRO A 313 0.99 7.94 13.92
C PRO A 313 1.88 6.69 13.93
N GLY A 314 2.85 6.68 13.03
CA GLY A 314 3.86 5.65 12.95
C GLY A 314 5.07 6.09 12.14
N VAL A 315 6.02 5.18 12.03
CA VAL A 315 7.21 5.37 11.18
C VAL A 315 7.27 4.29 10.12
N PHE A 316 7.35 4.73 8.86
CA PHE A 316 7.70 3.88 7.73
C PHE A 316 9.21 3.71 7.67
N ILE A 317 9.68 2.48 7.44
CA ILE A 317 11.09 2.12 7.39
C ILE A 317 11.37 1.42 6.07
N LEU A 318 12.22 1.99 5.24
CA LEU A 318 12.68 1.37 4.01
C LEU A 318 13.93 0.52 4.28
N PHE A 319 13.87 -0.79 4.03
CA PHE A 319 15.04 -1.65 4.18
C PHE A 319 15.84 -1.74 2.89
N ASP A 320 15.17 -2.08 1.79
CA ASP A 320 15.73 -2.23 0.46
C ASP A 320 14.66 -2.03 -0.62
N GLU A 321 14.96 -2.34 -1.87
CA GLU A 321 14.04 -2.16 -3.01
C GLU A 321 12.72 -2.93 -2.87
N ASP A 322 12.72 -4.03 -2.12
CA ASP A 322 11.63 -5.00 -2.07
C ASP A 322 11.05 -5.19 -0.67
N ARG A 323 11.63 -4.56 0.36
CA ARG A 323 11.21 -4.72 1.75
C ARG A 323 11.12 -3.39 2.47
N PHE A 324 10.03 -3.22 3.21
CA PHE A 324 9.83 -2.09 4.10
C PHE A 324 9.07 -2.54 5.36
N GLY A 325 9.03 -1.67 6.36
CA GLY A 325 8.31 -1.90 7.59
C GLY A 325 7.48 -0.68 8.00
N PHE A 326 6.55 -0.89 8.92
CA PHE A 326 5.79 0.18 9.56
C PHE A 326 5.67 -0.11 11.06
N VAL A 327 6.14 0.81 11.89
CA VAL A 327 5.93 0.76 13.34
C VAL A 327 4.65 1.51 13.68
N TRP A 328 3.68 0.78 14.22
CA TRP A 328 2.42 1.30 14.73
C TRP A 328 2.64 1.79 16.15
N LEU A 329 2.74 3.12 16.32
CA LEU A 329 3.23 3.69 17.58
C LEU A 329 2.30 3.37 18.76
N GLU A 330 1.00 3.59 18.59
CA GLU A 330 0.01 3.40 19.64
C GLU A 330 -0.23 1.92 19.98
N LEU A 331 0.05 1.01 19.04
CA LEU A 331 -0.14 -0.43 19.22
C LEU A 331 1.13 -1.15 19.71
N LYS A 332 2.28 -0.46 19.77
CA LYS A 332 3.60 -1.08 20.00
C LYS A 332 3.80 -2.33 19.14
N SER A 333 3.50 -2.19 17.85
CA SER A 333 3.49 -3.28 16.88
C SER A 333 4.29 -2.91 15.65
N PHE A 334 4.95 -3.89 15.03
CA PHE A 334 5.70 -3.74 13.81
C PHE A 334 5.18 -4.65 12.71
N SER A 335 4.78 -4.04 11.59
CA SER A 335 4.43 -4.75 10.37
C SER A 335 5.61 -4.77 9.40
N LEU A 336 6.03 -5.96 8.98
CA LEU A 336 7.04 -6.16 7.94
C LEU A 336 6.35 -6.45 6.61
N TYR A 337 6.85 -5.86 5.52
CA TYR A 337 6.33 -6.02 4.18
C TYR A 337 7.43 -6.46 3.21
N SER A 338 7.08 -7.39 2.31
CA SER A 338 7.99 -7.90 1.27
C SER A 338 7.29 -8.08 -0.08
N ARG A 339 7.95 -7.64 -1.14
CA ARG A 339 7.39 -7.54 -2.50
C ARG A 339 6.91 -8.88 -3.01
N VAL A 340 5.75 -8.86 -3.67
CA VAL A 340 5.27 -9.98 -4.47
C VAL A 340 6.10 -10.08 -5.75
N GLN A 341 6.86 -11.16 -5.89
CA GLN A 341 7.74 -11.40 -7.03
C GLN A 341 7.01 -11.98 -8.26
N ALA A 342 5.74 -12.38 -8.10
CA ALA A 342 4.93 -12.87 -9.22
C ALA A 342 4.68 -11.75 -10.24
N THR A 343 4.78 -12.09 -11.52
CA THR A 343 4.46 -11.17 -12.62
C THR A 343 3.00 -11.35 -13.04
N PHE A 344 2.25 -10.25 -13.07
CA PHE A 344 0.83 -10.26 -13.43
C PHE A 344 0.64 -9.79 -14.87
N ARG A 345 -0.25 -10.47 -15.60
CA ARG A 345 -0.60 -10.12 -16.99
C ARG A 345 -1.86 -9.26 -17.00
N ASN A 346 -1.94 -8.34 -17.97
CA ASN A 346 -3.12 -7.51 -18.22
C ASN A 346 -3.56 -6.69 -16.99
N ALA A 347 -2.59 -6.25 -16.19
CA ALA A 347 -2.84 -5.66 -14.88
C ALA A 347 -2.60 -4.15 -14.82
N ASP A 348 -1.95 -3.56 -15.83
CA ASP A 348 -1.61 -2.13 -15.82
C ASP A 348 -2.85 -1.24 -15.94
N ALA A 349 -2.82 -0.11 -15.23
CA ALA A 349 -3.86 0.90 -15.35
C ALA A 349 -3.79 1.59 -16.74
N PRO A 350 -4.92 1.86 -17.40
CA PRO A 350 -4.93 2.60 -18.67
C PRO A 350 -4.39 4.03 -18.55
N SER A 351 -4.50 4.64 -17.38
CA SER A 351 -3.96 5.97 -17.05
C SER A 351 -3.82 6.09 -15.52
N PRO A 352 -3.00 7.04 -15.03
CA PRO A 352 -2.94 7.34 -13.59
C PRO A 352 -4.31 7.70 -13.00
N GLN A 353 -5.14 8.44 -13.73
CA GLN A 353 -6.49 8.80 -13.27
C GLN A 353 -7.40 7.56 -13.16
N ALA A 354 -7.30 6.62 -14.10
CA ALA A 354 -8.04 5.35 -14.01
C ALA A 354 -7.61 4.50 -12.81
N PHE A 355 -6.34 4.59 -12.41
CA PHE A 355 -5.85 3.96 -11.17
C PHE A 355 -6.47 4.62 -9.93
N ASP A 356 -6.51 5.95 -9.88
CA ASP A 356 -7.12 6.69 -8.76
C ASP A 356 -8.62 6.42 -8.63
N GLU A 357 -9.34 6.36 -9.75
CA GLU A 357 -10.77 5.99 -9.75
C GLU A 357 -10.97 4.55 -9.28
N MET A 358 -10.12 3.61 -9.70
CA MET A 358 -10.16 2.24 -9.20
C MET A 358 -9.95 2.18 -7.68
N LEU A 359 -8.99 2.95 -7.13
CA LEU A 359 -8.76 3.05 -5.69
C LEU A 359 -9.99 3.57 -4.93
N LYS A 360 -10.66 4.60 -5.44
CA LYS A 360 -11.90 5.12 -4.85
C LYS A 360 -13.01 4.08 -4.86
N ASN A 361 -13.19 3.38 -5.98
CA ASN A 361 -14.26 2.38 -6.15
C ASN A 361 -14.11 1.19 -5.20
N ILE A 362 -12.89 0.66 -5.03
CA ILE A 362 -12.66 -0.44 -4.08
C ILE A 362 -12.79 0.01 -2.63
N GLN A 363 -12.42 1.27 -2.32
CA GLN A 363 -12.58 1.82 -0.99
C GLN A 363 -14.05 2.03 -0.62
N SER A 364 -14.86 2.55 -1.55
CA SER A 364 -16.30 2.76 -1.34
C SER A 364 -17.12 1.47 -1.27
N LEU A 365 -16.59 0.36 -1.77
CA LEU A 365 -17.26 -0.94 -1.67
C LEU A 365 -17.33 -1.44 -0.22
N THR A 366 -16.37 -1.02 0.60
CA THR A 366 -16.12 -1.51 1.95
C THR A 366 -16.09 -0.38 2.99
N SER A 367 -16.64 0.78 2.63
CA SER A 367 -16.71 1.97 3.48
C SER A 367 -17.88 1.92 4.45
#